data_AF-A0A7C5PV51-F1
#
_entry.id   AF-A0A7C5PV51-F1
#
_cell.length_a   1.000
_cell.length_b   1.000
_cell.length_c   1.000
_cell.angle_alpha   90.00
_cell.angle_beta   90.00
_cell.angle_gamma   90.00
#
_symmetry.space_group_name_H-M   'P 1'
#
loop_
_entity.id
_entity.type
_entity.pdbx_description
1 polymer ?
#
loop_
_entity_poly.entity_id
_entity_poly.type
_entity_poly.pdbx_seq_one_letter_code
_entity_poly.pdbx_strand_id
1 'polypeptide(L)'
;QFCDVGTQYRSGIYYQDEAQKKAAQRSFQQLEQNRPFKGTIATEIVAASTFYPAENYHQDYYQKNPLRYKFYRYSCGRDQRLEELWGKK
;
A
#
# COMPACT_ATOMS: atom_id res chain seq x y z
N GLN A 1 -7.44 -0.02 2.45
CA GLN A 1 -7.93 0.19 3.82
C GLN A 1 -8.55 1.59 3.90
N PHE A 2 -8.26 2.48 4.86
CA PHE A 2 -9.03 3.74 5.01
C PHE A 2 -10.54 3.44 5.12
N CYS A 3 -11.35 3.80 4.11
CA CYS A 3 -12.76 3.41 4.05
C CYS A 3 -12.97 1.92 3.77
N ASP A 4 -12.01 1.27 3.11
CA ASP A 4 -12.05 -0.16 2.88
C ASP A 4 -11.67 -0.89 4.18
N VAL A 5 -12.42 -1.94 4.53
CA VAL A 5 -12.20 -2.76 5.73
C VAL A 5 -12.25 -4.23 5.35
N GLY A 6 -11.23 -4.98 5.78
CA GLY A 6 -11.11 -6.41 5.52
C GLY A 6 -9.67 -6.87 5.29
N THR A 7 -9.45 -8.18 5.30
CA THR A 7 -8.13 -8.83 5.14
C THR A 7 -7.57 -8.71 3.73
N GLN A 8 -8.44 -8.53 2.72
CA GLN A 8 -8.06 -8.29 1.32
C GLN A 8 -7.33 -6.96 1.10
N TYR A 9 -7.35 -6.08 2.09
CA TYR A 9 -6.76 -4.75 2.03
C TYR A 9 -5.56 -4.59 2.98
N ARG A 10 -5.07 -5.69 3.56
CA ARG A 10 -3.88 -5.67 4.42
C ARG A 10 -2.65 -5.22 3.63
N SER A 11 -1.69 -4.63 4.34
CA SER A 11 -0.41 -4.25 3.75
C SER A 11 0.50 -5.47 3.64
N GLY A 12 1.12 -5.70 2.48
CA GLY A 12 2.04 -6.82 2.29
C GLY A 12 3.01 -6.60 1.15
N ILE A 13 4.21 -7.18 1.30
CA ILE A 13 5.25 -7.31 0.27
C ILE A 13 5.45 -8.80 0.03
N TYR A 14 5.22 -9.22 -1.22
CA TYR A 14 5.30 -10.62 -1.66
C TYR A 14 6.56 -10.81 -2.52
N TYR A 15 7.64 -11.34 -1.93
CA TYR A 15 8.93 -11.46 -2.63
C TYR A 15 9.00 -12.70 -3.51
N GLN A 16 9.61 -12.56 -4.70
CA GLN A 16 9.84 -13.67 -5.64
C GLN A 16 11.21 -14.34 -5.45
N ASP A 17 12.16 -13.62 -4.86
CA ASP A 17 13.52 -14.10 -4.64
C ASP A 17 14.14 -13.50 -3.36
N GLU A 18 15.32 -14.02 -2.98
CA GLU A 18 16.05 -13.59 -1.79
C GLU A 18 16.60 -12.15 -1.90
N ALA A 19 16.86 -11.65 -3.11
CA ALA A 19 17.32 -10.28 -3.28
C ALA A 19 16.19 -9.28 -2.95
N GLN A 20 14.98 -9.55 -3.44
CA GLN A 20 13.77 -8.79 -3.11
C GLN A 20 13.45 -8.84 -1.62
N LYS A 21 13.54 -10.03 -1.00
CA LYS A 21 13.33 -10.19 0.44
C LYS A 21 14.29 -9.32 1.26
N LYS A 22 15.59 -9.38 0.96
CA LYS A 22 16.62 -8.58 1.64
C LYS A 22 16.41 -7.08 1.43
N ALA A 23 16.03 -6.66 0.23
CA ALA A 23 15.74 -5.27 -0.07
C ALA A 23 14.52 -4.76 0.73
N ALA A 24 13.44 -5.54 0.77
CA ALA A 24 12.24 -5.23 1.53
C ALA A 24 12.51 -5.13 3.04
N GLN A 25 13.25 -6.09 3.60
CA GLN A 25 13.63 -6.09 5.02
C GLN A 25 14.51 -4.89 5.38
N ARG A 26 15.49 -4.56 4.53
CA ARG A 26 16.35 -3.37 4.73
C ARG A 26 15.51 -2.09 4.71
N SER A 27 14.63 -1.94 3.74
CA SER A 27 13.75 -0.76 3.65
C SER A 27 12.80 -0.66 4.86
N PHE A 28 12.24 -1.79 5.30
CA PHE A 28 11.40 -1.85 6.50
C PHE A 28 12.17 -1.39 7.75
N GLN A 29 13.38 -1.91 7.96
CA GLN A 29 14.22 -1.52 9.11
C GLN A 29 14.58 -0.04 9.09
N GLN A 30 14.95 0.49 7.92
CA GLN A 30 15.24 1.92 7.75
C GLN A 30 14.01 2.78 8.09
N LEU A 31 12.82 2.34 7.68
CA LEU A 31 11.60 3.06 7.97
C LEU A 31 11.20 2.95 9.44
N GLU A 32 11.29 1.78 10.07
CA GLU A 32 11.02 1.61 11.50
C GLU A 32 11.88 2.54 12.37
N GLN A 33 13.13 2.79 11.97
CA GLN A 33 14.04 3.69 12.67
C GLN A 33 13.71 5.17 12.46
N ASN A 34 13.29 5.55 11.25
CA ASN A 34 13.16 6.96 10.84
C ASN A 34 11.71 7.40 10.61
N ARG A 35 10.72 6.59 11.00
CA ARG A 35 9.30 6.88 10.72
C ARG A 35 8.90 8.22 11.34
N PRO A 36 8.22 9.10 10.59
CA PRO A 36 7.71 10.37 11.10
C PRO A 36 6.45 10.20 11.97
N PHE A 37 6.09 8.96 12.32
CA PHE A 37 4.87 8.62 13.03
C PHE A 37 5.09 7.57 14.12
N LYS A 38 4.20 7.59 15.12
CA LYS A 38 4.30 6.70 16.29
C LYS A 38 3.72 5.30 16.06
N GLY A 39 2.90 5.12 15.03
CA GLY A 39 2.25 3.84 14.72
C GLY A 39 3.26 2.77 14.31
N THR A 40 2.95 1.52 14.64
CA THR A 40 3.71 0.35 14.19
C THR A 40 3.43 0.07 12.71
N ILE A 41 4.44 -0.36 11.96
CA ILE A 41 4.26 -0.77 10.57
C ILE A 41 3.73 -2.21 10.53
N ALA A 42 2.51 -2.39 10.00
CA ALA A 42 1.84 -3.69 9.95
C ALA A 42 2.10 -4.49 8.66
N THR A 43 3.01 -4.02 7.79
CA THR A 43 3.30 -4.66 6.50
C THR A 43 3.95 -6.03 6.69
N GLU A 44 3.34 -7.08 6.16
CA GLU A 44 3.94 -8.42 6.11
C GLU A 44 4.99 -8.52 4.98
N ILE A 45 6.06 -9.29 5.19
CA ILE A 45 7.06 -9.61 4.16
C ILE A 45 7.11 -11.12 4.03
N VAL A 46 6.44 -11.65 3.01
CA VAL A 46 6.22 -13.09 2.82
C VAL A 46 6.56 -13.53 1.40
N ALA A 47 6.82 -14.82 1.20
CA ALA A 47 7.09 -15.35 -0.13
C ALA A 47 5.86 -15.20 -1.02
N ALA A 48 6.06 -14.83 -2.29
CA ALA A 48 5.00 -14.78 -3.27
C ALA A 48 4.41 -16.19 -3.49
N SER A 49 3.09 -16.27 -3.47
CA SER A 49 2.32 -17.45 -3.88
C SER A 49 1.71 -17.24 -5.26
N THR A 50 0.86 -18.17 -5.70
CA THR A 50 0.08 -18.02 -6.93
C THR A 50 -0.65 -16.68 -6.96
N PHE A 51 -0.47 -15.93 -8.05
CA PHE A 51 -1.17 -14.70 -8.33
C PHE A 51 -2.29 -14.96 -9.34
N TYR A 52 -3.51 -14.60 -8.96
CA TYR A 52 -4.68 -14.69 -9.84
C TYR A 52 -5.00 -13.28 -10.36
N PRO A 53 -4.90 -13.02 -11.68
CA PRO A 53 -5.28 -11.74 -12.24
C PRO A 53 -6.74 -11.41 -11.94
N ALA A 54 -7.00 -10.18 -11.48
CA ALA A 54 -8.36 -9.67 -11.33
C ALA A 54 -9.03 -9.47 -12.69
N GLU A 55 -10.36 -9.38 -12.69
CA GLU A 55 -11.18 -9.19 -13.88
C GLU A 55 -10.80 -7.92 -14.67
N ASN A 56 -11.03 -7.93 -15.99
CA ASN A 56 -10.60 -6.86 -16.90
C ASN A 56 -11.13 -5.46 -16.54
N TYR A 57 -12.29 -5.36 -15.89
CA TYR A 57 -12.84 -4.08 -15.48
C TYR A 57 -12.11 -3.48 -14.26
N HIS A 58 -11.37 -4.27 -13.49
CA HIS A 58 -10.51 -3.80 -12.40
C HIS A 58 -9.18 -3.25 -12.91
N GLN A 59 -8.70 -3.76 -14.05
CA GLN A 59 -7.43 -3.34 -14.64
C GLN A 59 -7.50 -1.86 -15.04
N ASP A 60 -6.49 -1.08 -14.64
CA ASP A 60 -6.39 0.36 -14.90
C ASP A 60 -7.61 1.18 -14.46
N TYR A 61 -8.37 0.71 -13.46
CA TYR A 61 -9.63 1.33 -13.07
C TYR A 61 -9.49 2.83 -12.74
N TYR A 62 -8.39 3.24 -12.08
CA TYR A 62 -8.15 4.64 -11.74
C TYR A 62 -7.93 5.54 -12.96
N GLN A 63 -7.46 4.98 -14.08
CA GLN A 63 -7.28 5.69 -15.34
C GLN A 63 -8.59 5.73 -16.14
N LYS A 64 -9.34 4.61 -16.15
CA LYS A 64 -10.63 4.49 -16.85
C LYS A 64 -11.74 5.29 -16.18
N ASN A 65 -11.70 5.44 -14.85
CA ASN A 65 -12.73 6.12 -14.04
C ASN A 65 -12.11 7.20 -13.13
N PRO A 66 -11.42 8.21 -13.68
CA PRO A 66 -10.56 9.11 -12.91
C PRO A 66 -11.36 9.99 -11.94
N LEU A 67 -12.56 10.47 -12.32
CA LEU A 67 -13.39 11.30 -11.46
C LEU A 67 -13.89 10.52 -10.23
N ARG A 68 -14.47 9.33 -10.47
CA ARG A 68 -14.99 8.46 -9.41
C ARG A 68 -13.89 8.02 -8.45
N TYR A 69 -12.73 7.62 -8.99
CA TYR A 69 -11.58 7.24 -8.18
C TYR A 69 -11.05 8.40 -7.33
N LYS A 70 -10.86 9.59 -7.92
CA LYS A 70 -10.39 10.77 -7.19
C LYS A 70 -11.36 11.18 -6.09
N PHE A 71 -12.66 11.20 -6.38
CA PHE A 71 -13.69 11.51 -5.39
C PHE A 71 -13.61 10.55 -4.19
N TYR A 72 -13.62 9.24 -4.45
CA TYR A 72 -13.50 8.22 -3.40
C TYR A 72 -12.22 8.37 -2.57
N ARG A 73 -11.07 8.52 -3.25
CA ARG A 73 -9.77 8.65 -2.60
C ARG A 73 -9.71 9.87 -1.67
N TYR A 74 -10.23 11.01 -2.13
CA TYR A 74 -10.29 12.24 -1.36
C TYR A 74 -11.27 12.14 -0.19
N SER A 75 -12.47 11.62 -0.43
CA SER A 75 -13.50 11.46 0.61
C SER A 75 -13.07 10.51 1.72
N CYS A 76 -12.19 9.56 1.41
CA CYS A 76 -11.62 8.63 2.37
C CYS A 76 -10.39 9.14 3.13
N GLY A 77 -10.06 10.43 2.99
CA GLY A 77 -9.00 11.09 3.76
C GLY A 77 -7.58 10.61 3.45
N ARG A 78 -7.39 9.86 2.35
CA ARG A 78 -6.13 9.20 2.05
C ARG A 78 -5.01 10.20 1.81
N ASP A 79 -5.28 11.23 1.03
CA ASP A 79 -4.26 12.19 0.62
C ASP A 79 -3.86 13.10 1.78
N GLN A 80 -4.84 13.54 2.57
CA GLN A 80 -4.63 14.32 3.79
C GLN A 80 -3.76 13.55 4.78
N ARG A 81 -4.08 12.26 5.03
CA ARG A 81 -3.29 11.44 5.95
C ARG A 81 -1.86 11.22 5.48
N LEU A 82 -1.64 11.06 4.17
CA LEU A 82 -0.30 10.92 3.63
C LEU A 82 0.49 12.22 3.77
N GLU A 83 -0.14 13.37 3.53
CA GLU A 83 0.49 14.68 3.72
C GLU A 83 0.84 14.94 5.20
N GLU A 84 -0.05 14.61 6.14
CA GLU A 84 0.23 14.72 7.58
C GLU A 84 1.45 13.90 8.01
N LEU A 85 1.59 12.69 7.45
CA LEU A 85 2.64 11.76 7.83
C LEU A 85 3.97 12.10 7.17
N TRP A 86 3.96 12.54 5.92
CA TRP A 86 5.16 12.62 5.08
C TRP A 86 5.48 14.01 4.57
N GLY A 87 4.62 14.99 4.86
CA GLY A 87 4.64 16.31 4.25
C GLY A 87 4.06 16.34 2.84
N LYS A 88 3.97 17.54 2.27
CA LYS A 88 3.68 17.73 0.84
C LYS A 88 4.88 17.22 0.04
N LYS A 89 4.62 16.36 -0.93
CA LYS A 89 5.60 15.96 -1.95
C LYS A 89 5.58 16.93 -3.11
#